data_AF-A0A7C1AZX8-F1
#
_entry.id   AF-A0A7C1AZX8-F1
#
_cell.length_a   1.000
_cell.length_b   1.000
_cell.length_c   1.000
_cell.angle_alpha   90.00
_cell.angle_beta   90.00
_cell.angle_gamma   90.00
#
_symmetry.space_group_name_H-M   'P 1'
#
loop_
_entity.id
_entity.type
_entity.pdbx_description
1 polymer ?
#
loop_
_entity_poly.entity_id
_entity_poly.type
_entity_poly.pdbx_seq_one_letter_code
_entity_poly.pdbx_strand_id
1 'polypeptide(L)'
;MDIRVEQSCPQCGAPVTLSETSRLLTCPYCGTKNFLQTSSVFRYVLPDKVEPPERGRLLYAPYIRFRGNIFLVSEAGMTCRVVDTTQQGTILPALPPSLGVRAQAMKLARLTAETGGRFLRLSIKTKVILEKAAQISERSGRSGQVMFHRAYIGDTVSLIYLPLLRDNNCLFDAVTDTMLIDLDRETSLPLQGKPFNPRWQVNFLPTLCPRCGGDLDGEGDCLVLTCGNCDTAWEIGNDGLRRLQWQILPGDGDHPLYLAFWKISTRIPAMEIESFADFINKTNQPVVPRPQWHERPMSFWIPAFKLRPKIFLRVARQVTIGQWRLDPEKGHV
;
A
#
# COMPACT_ATOMS: atom_id res chain seq x y z
N MET A 1 11.95 8.16 -2.14
CA MET A 1 12.65 7.13 -2.93
C MET A 1 11.67 5.99 -3.15
N ASP A 2 11.42 5.64 -4.40
CA ASP A 2 10.41 4.65 -4.77
C ASP A 2 11.08 3.45 -5.45
N ILE A 3 10.72 2.25 -4.99
CA ILE A 3 11.15 1.00 -5.59
C ILE A 3 10.57 0.92 -7.01
N ARG A 4 11.43 0.57 -7.97
CA ARG A 4 11.05 0.39 -9.37
C ARG A 4 10.76 -1.07 -9.67
N VAL A 5 9.70 -1.32 -10.41
CA VAL A 5 9.26 -2.67 -10.80
C VAL A 5 9.13 -2.73 -12.31
N GLU A 6 9.74 -3.72 -12.93
CA GLU A 6 9.56 -4.02 -14.35
C GLU A 6 8.30 -4.88 -14.56
N GLN A 7 7.53 -4.50 -15.57
CA GLN A 7 6.28 -5.14 -15.95
C GLN A 7 6.06 -4.97 -17.46
N SER A 8 5.85 -6.05 -18.19
CA SER A 8 5.43 -5.95 -19.59
C SER A 8 3.97 -5.48 -19.69
N CYS A 9 3.68 -4.65 -20.70
CA CYS A 9 2.32 -4.25 -21.03
C CYS A 9 1.53 -5.48 -21.49
N PRO A 10 0.31 -5.74 -20.95
CA PRO A 10 -0.51 -6.88 -21.37
C PRO A 10 -1.03 -6.76 -22.81
N GLN A 11 -1.04 -5.54 -23.37
CA GLN A 11 -1.57 -5.27 -24.71
C GLN A 11 -0.50 -5.41 -25.80
N CYS A 12 0.65 -4.75 -25.65
CA CYS A 12 1.69 -4.70 -26.68
C CYS A 12 2.99 -5.43 -26.33
N GLY A 13 3.10 -6.00 -25.12
CA GLY A 13 4.30 -6.70 -24.65
C GLY A 13 5.48 -5.80 -24.28
N ALA A 14 5.40 -4.49 -24.55
CA ALA A 14 6.50 -3.56 -24.29
C ALA A 14 6.85 -3.46 -22.79
N PRO A 15 8.13 -3.33 -22.42
CA PRO A 15 8.55 -3.24 -21.03
C PRO A 15 8.16 -1.88 -20.44
N VAL A 16 7.50 -1.90 -19.29
CA VAL A 16 7.12 -0.70 -18.54
C VAL A 16 7.76 -0.75 -17.15
N THR A 17 8.34 0.37 -16.71
CA THR A 17 8.84 0.52 -15.34
C THR A 17 7.81 1.29 -14.51
N LEU A 18 7.37 0.70 -13.41
CA LEU A 18 6.35 1.26 -12.51
C LEU A 18 6.92 1.48 -11.11
N SER A 19 6.24 2.29 -10.32
CA SER A 19 6.46 2.32 -8.88
C SER A 19 5.89 1.05 -8.25
N GLU A 20 6.53 0.53 -7.21
CA GLU A 20 6.02 -0.58 -6.42
C GLU A 20 4.63 -0.31 -5.81
N THR A 21 4.30 0.96 -5.60
CA THR A 21 2.97 1.38 -5.12
C THR A 21 1.95 1.57 -6.25
N SER A 22 2.37 1.48 -7.51
CA SER A 22 1.46 1.63 -8.64
C SER A 22 0.38 0.53 -8.63
N ARG A 23 -0.84 0.96 -8.89
CA ARG A 23 -2.03 0.15 -9.15
C ARG A 23 -2.50 0.29 -10.59
N LEU A 24 -2.10 1.35 -11.28
CA LEU A 24 -2.39 1.57 -12.69
C LEU A 24 -1.09 1.53 -13.50
N LEU A 25 -1.11 0.77 -14.60
CA LEU A 25 -0.10 0.77 -15.63
C LEU A 25 -0.60 1.63 -16.79
N THR A 26 0.10 2.72 -17.09
CA THR A 26 -0.07 3.48 -18.33
C THR A 26 1.08 3.13 -19.27
N CYS A 27 0.78 2.51 -20.41
CA CYS A 27 1.81 2.10 -21.34
C CYS A 27 2.27 3.31 -22.17
N PRO A 28 3.56 3.70 -22.15
CA PRO A 28 4.05 4.80 -22.98
C PRO A 28 4.15 4.45 -24.47
N TYR A 29 4.00 3.16 -24.82
CA TYR A 29 4.12 2.68 -26.20
C TYR A 29 2.78 2.62 -26.92
N CYS A 30 1.77 1.96 -26.33
CA CYS A 30 0.43 1.83 -26.95
C CYS A 30 -0.62 2.75 -26.33
N GLY A 31 -0.27 3.54 -25.30
CA GLY A 31 -1.19 4.45 -24.61
C GLY A 31 -2.22 3.76 -23.69
N THR A 32 -2.39 2.44 -23.80
CA THR A 32 -3.39 1.69 -23.02
C THR A 32 -3.10 1.76 -21.53
N LYS A 33 -4.16 2.00 -20.75
CA LYS A 33 -4.14 1.93 -19.30
C LYS A 33 -4.71 0.58 -18.84
N ASN A 34 -4.07 -0.04 -17.86
CA ASN A 34 -4.50 -1.31 -17.28
C ASN A 34 -4.31 -1.28 -15.77
N PHE A 35 -5.33 -1.69 -15.02
CA PHE A 35 -5.19 -1.89 -13.59
C PHE A 35 -4.48 -3.16 -13.24
N LEU A 36 -3.72 -3.09 -12.17
CA LEU A 36 -2.95 -4.17 -11.60
C LEU A 36 -3.74 -4.71 -10.41
N GLN A 37 -4.31 -5.90 -10.57
CA GLN A 37 -5.06 -6.58 -9.53
C GLN A 37 -4.28 -7.80 -9.03
N THR A 38 -4.36 -8.05 -7.72
CA THR A 38 -3.79 -9.24 -7.10
C THR A 38 -4.79 -9.76 -6.09
N SER A 39 -4.86 -11.09 -5.92
CA SER A 39 -5.73 -11.72 -4.92
C SER A 39 -5.20 -11.58 -3.48
N SER A 40 -3.98 -11.07 -3.32
CA SER A 40 -3.32 -10.88 -2.02
C SER A 40 -2.37 -9.67 -2.07
N VAL A 41 -1.31 -9.65 -1.27
CA VAL A 41 -0.28 -8.61 -1.38
C VAL A 41 0.51 -8.73 -2.68
N PHE A 42 1.01 -7.61 -3.19
CA PHE A 42 1.92 -7.62 -4.32
C PHE A 42 3.24 -8.31 -3.95
N ARG A 43 3.76 -9.09 -4.89
CA ARG A 43 4.97 -9.88 -4.72
C ARG A 43 5.97 -9.56 -5.82
N TYR A 44 7.21 -9.37 -5.41
CA TYR A 44 8.32 -8.97 -6.25
C TYR A 44 9.52 -9.86 -5.98
N VAL A 45 10.45 -9.92 -6.92
CA VAL A 45 11.70 -10.65 -6.78
C VAL A 45 12.86 -9.71 -7.11
N LEU A 46 13.93 -9.79 -6.32
CA LEU A 46 15.19 -9.14 -6.66
C LEU A 46 15.77 -9.84 -7.91
N PRO A 47 16.40 -9.09 -8.83
CA PRO A 47 16.99 -9.71 -9.99
C PRO A 47 18.17 -10.59 -9.57
N ASP A 48 18.25 -11.78 -10.15
CA ASP A 48 19.34 -12.74 -9.99
C ASP A 48 20.24 -12.76 -11.23
N LYS A 49 21.45 -13.30 -11.06
CA LYS A 49 22.41 -13.53 -12.15
C LYS A 49 22.33 -14.97 -12.69
N VAL A 50 21.29 -15.72 -12.34
CA VAL A 50 21.22 -17.16 -12.64
C VAL A 50 20.60 -17.35 -14.02
N GLU A 51 21.30 -18.14 -14.83
CA GLU A 51 20.87 -18.46 -16.19
C GLU A 51 19.53 -19.25 -16.18
N PRO A 52 18.66 -19.06 -17.19
CA PRO A 52 17.34 -19.69 -17.23
C PRO A 52 17.29 -21.20 -16.93
N PRO A 53 18.23 -22.04 -17.40
CA PRO A 53 18.23 -23.48 -17.11
C PRO A 53 18.37 -23.81 -15.61
N GLU A 54 19.07 -22.95 -14.86
CA GLU A 54 19.37 -23.18 -13.44
C GLU A 54 18.37 -22.51 -12.50
N ARG A 55 17.51 -21.61 -12.99
CA ARG A 55 16.48 -20.93 -12.19
C ARG A 55 15.53 -21.90 -11.49
N GLY A 56 15.32 -23.10 -12.05
CA GLY A 56 14.54 -24.17 -11.39
C GLY A 56 15.11 -24.59 -10.02
N ARG A 57 16.39 -24.35 -9.76
CA ARG A 57 17.09 -24.69 -8.51
C ARG A 57 17.03 -23.57 -7.46
N LEU A 58 16.54 -22.37 -7.82
CA LEU A 58 16.50 -21.23 -6.91
C LEU A 58 15.51 -21.46 -5.76
N LEU A 59 15.91 -20.98 -4.58
CA LEU A 59 15.08 -20.84 -3.40
C LEU A 59 14.80 -19.37 -3.14
N TYR A 60 13.54 -18.99 -3.03
CA TYR A 60 13.14 -17.60 -2.81
C TYR A 60 12.78 -17.37 -1.35
N ALA A 61 13.61 -16.60 -0.64
CA ALA A 61 13.35 -16.21 0.75
C ALA A 61 12.45 -14.97 0.80
N PRO A 62 11.27 -15.04 1.46
CA PRO A 62 10.36 -13.90 1.55
C PRO A 62 10.89 -12.84 2.52
N TYR A 63 10.89 -11.59 2.09
CA TYR A 63 10.96 -10.41 2.94
C TYR A 63 9.64 -9.65 2.85
N ILE A 64 9.13 -9.19 3.98
CA ILE A 64 7.97 -8.31 4.03
C ILE A 64 8.48 -6.88 4.09
N ARG A 65 8.07 -6.07 3.11
CA ARG A 65 8.22 -4.63 3.16
C ARG A 65 6.96 -4.00 3.70
N PHE A 66 7.13 -3.11 4.67
CA PHE A 66 6.08 -2.22 5.14
C PHE A 66 6.52 -0.78 4.90
N ARG A 67 5.70 -0.02 4.16
CA ARG A 67 5.88 1.43 3.99
C ARG A 67 4.58 2.14 4.31
N GLY A 68 4.56 3.04 5.28
CA GLY A 68 3.34 3.78 5.61
C GLY A 68 3.49 4.74 6.77
N ASN A 69 2.39 5.40 7.11
CA ASN A 69 2.29 6.21 8.31
C ASN A 69 1.72 5.39 9.46
N ILE A 70 2.39 5.44 10.61
CA ILE A 70 1.91 4.86 11.87
C ILE A 70 1.42 5.99 12.77
N PHE A 71 0.23 5.81 13.32
CA PHE A 71 -0.38 6.69 14.31
C PHE A 71 -0.54 5.91 15.61
N LEU A 72 -0.06 6.49 16.71
CA LEU A 72 -0.05 5.88 18.03
C LEU A 72 -0.78 6.81 18.99
N VAL A 73 -1.68 6.26 19.79
CA VAL A 73 -2.40 6.98 20.84
C VAL A 73 -2.03 6.35 22.17
N SER A 74 -1.44 7.13 23.06
CA SER A 74 -1.09 6.72 24.43
C SER A 74 -1.55 7.78 25.43
N GLU A 75 -1.28 7.53 26.72
CA GLU A 75 -1.49 8.52 27.80
C GLU A 75 -0.76 9.84 27.57
N ALA A 76 0.38 9.83 26.86
CA ALA A 76 1.11 11.04 26.50
C ALA A 76 0.52 11.79 25.30
N GLY A 77 -0.60 11.29 24.75
CA GLY A 77 -1.27 11.84 23.58
C GLY A 77 -0.95 11.07 22.30
N MET A 78 -1.13 11.75 21.17
CA MET A 78 -0.97 11.15 19.85
C MET A 78 0.41 11.43 19.26
N THR A 79 1.11 10.38 18.82
CA THR A 79 2.35 10.48 18.07
C THR A 79 2.20 9.85 16.68
N CYS A 80 3.03 10.29 15.74
CA CYS A 80 3.02 9.74 14.39
C CYS A 80 4.41 9.67 13.79
N ARG A 81 4.63 8.65 12.95
CA ARG A 81 5.91 8.39 12.28
C ARG A 81 5.67 7.83 10.88
N VAL A 82 6.64 8.07 10.01
CA VAL A 82 6.74 7.37 8.72
C VAL A 82 7.65 6.17 8.95
N VAL A 83 7.25 4.99 8.48
CA VAL A 83 8.06 3.78 8.53
C VAL A 83 8.19 3.21 7.13
N ASP A 84 9.42 2.89 6.74
CA ASP A 84 9.74 2.08 5.55
C ASP A 84 10.78 1.05 6.01
N THR A 85 10.37 -0.22 6.08
CA THR A 85 11.22 -1.30 6.60
C THR A 85 11.03 -2.55 5.77
N THR A 86 12.09 -3.33 5.61
CA THR A 86 12.05 -4.68 5.09
C THR A 86 12.49 -5.63 6.19
N GLN A 87 11.69 -6.66 6.46
CA GLN A 87 11.98 -7.66 7.49
C GLN A 87 11.88 -9.06 6.89
N GLN A 88 12.66 -9.98 7.41
CA GLN A 88 12.54 -11.39 7.05
C GLN A 88 11.11 -11.88 7.29
N GLY A 89 10.56 -12.58 6.30
CA GLY A 89 9.25 -13.25 6.37
C GLY A 89 9.34 -14.72 6.74
N THR A 90 10.56 -15.29 6.73
CA THR A 90 10.87 -16.64 7.18
C THR A 90 11.99 -16.59 8.24
N ILE A 91 12.07 -17.61 9.10
CA ILE A 91 13.14 -17.73 10.07
C ILE A 91 14.22 -18.60 9.44
N LEU A 92 15.31 -17.95 9.03
CA LEU A 92 16.51 -18.63 8.53
C LEU A 92 17.72 -17.84 9.08
N PRO A 93 18.49 -18.39 10.04
CA PRO A 93 19.50 -17.63 10.80
C PRO A 93 20.51 -16.86 9.95
N ALA A 94 20.88 -17.40 8.79
CA ALA A 94 21.88 -16.82 7.90
C ALA A 94 21.36 -15.74 6.94
N LEU A 95 20.05 -15.48 6.92
CA LEU A 95 19.52 -14.41 6.09
C LEU A 95 19.94 -13.04 6.66
N PRO A 96 20.21 -12.04 5.80
CA PRO A 96 20.39 -10.69 6.28
C PRO A 96 19.09 -10.19 6.94
N PRO A 97 19.16 -9.40 8.02
CA PRO A 97 17.97 -8.98 8.78
C PRO A 97 17.01 -8.08 7.97
N SER A 98 17.52 -7.43 6.93
CA SER A 98 16.75 -6.64 5.96
C SER A 98 17.40 -6.74 4.58
N LEU A 99 16.69 -6.27 3.54
CA LEU A 99 17.25 -6.17 2.18
C LEU A 99 18.15 -4.92 2.00
N GLY A 100 18.24 -4.05 3.02
CA GLY A 100 18.97 -2.80 2.96
C GLY A 100 18.52 -1.91 1.78
N VAL A 101 19.47 -1.22 1.17
CA VAL A 101 19.23 -0.32 0.02
C VAL A 101 19.03 -1.06 -1.31
N ARG A 102 19.27 -2.37 -1.37
CA ARG A 102 19.25 -3.15 -2.61
C ARG A 102 17.89 -3.10 -3.30
N ALA A 103 16.83 -3.28 -2.51
CA ALA A 103 15.45 -3.19 -3.01
C ALA A 103 15.11 -1.83 -3.64
N GLN A 104 15.82 -0.76 -3.25
CA GLN A 104 15.63 0.60 -3.79
C GLN A 104 16.57 0.91 -4.96
N ALA A 105 17.75 0.28 -5.00
CA ALA A 105 18.76 0.49 -6.04
C ALA A 105 18.49 -0.35 -7.31
N MET A 106 17.80 -1.48 -7.17
CA MET A 106 17.55 -2.43 -8.25
C MET A 106 16.14 -2.28 -8.80
N LYS A 107 15.96 -2.65 -10.08
CA LYS A 107 14.63 -2.85 -10.64
C LYS A 107 14.16 -4.25 -10.27
N LEU A 108 13.06 -4.34 -9.53
CA LEU A 108 12.46 -5.61 -9.17
C LEU A 108 11.64 -6.16 -10.32
N ALA A 109 11.47 -7.47 -10.39
CA ALA A 109 10.54 -8.11 -11.31
C ALA A 109 9.29 -8.60 -10.56
N ARG A 110 8.18 -8.76 -11.29
CA ARG A 110 7.00 -9.46 -10.77
C ARG A 110 7.18 -10.97 -10.88
N LEU A 111 6.54 -11.70 -9.96
CA LEU A 111 6.47 -13.15 -10.07
C LEU A 111 5.50 -13.55 -11.17
N THR A 112 5.94 -14.50 -11.99
CA THR A 112 5.15 -15.17 -13.01
C THR A 112 5.28 -16.69 -12.86
N ALA A 113 4.44 -17.45 -13.54
CA ALA A 113 4.61 -18.90 -13.64
C ALA A 113 6.00 -19.30 -14.19
N GLU A 114 6.61 -18.44 -15.01
CA GLU A 114 7.92 -18.65 -15.64
C GLU A 114 9.10 -18.32 -14.72
N THR A 115 8.85 -17.72 -13.54
CA THR A 115 9.92 -17.39 -12.58
C THR A 115 10.68 -18.65 -12.12
N GLY A 116 10.02 -19.81 -12.08
CA GLY A 116 10.63 -21.07 -11.65
C GLY A 116 10.94 -21.13 -10.16
N GLY A 117 11.82 -22.07 -9.78
CA GLY A 117 12.31 -22.24 -8.41
C GLY A 117 11.25 -22.64 -7.37
N ARG A 118 11.61 -22.49 -6.09
CA ARG A 118 10.71 -22.77 -4.96
C ARG A 118 10.73 -21.63 -3.95
N PHE A 119 9.58 -21.32 -3.39
CA PHE A 119 9.37 -20.19 -2.48
C PHE A 119 9.29 -20.69 -1.04
N LEU A 120 10.20 -20.19 -0.19
CA LEU A 120 10.19 -20.52 1.24
C LEU A 120 8.89 -20.03 1.89
N ARG A 121 8.42 -20.80 2.87
CA ARG A 121 7.17 -20.49 3.57
C ARG A 121 7.30 -19.17 4.32
N LEU A 122 6.31 -18.30 4.14
CA LEU A 122 6.13 -17.15 5.01
C LEU A 122 5.67 -17.65 6.39
N SER A 123 6.56 -17.61 7.38
CA SER A 123 6.30 -18.07 8.76
C SER A 123 5.85 -16.94 9.68
N ILE A 124 6.17 -15.69 9.34
CA ILE A 124 5.83 -14.52 10.15
C ILE A 124 4.56 -13.86 9.61
N LYS A 125 3.55 -13.73 10.47
CA LYS A 125 2.29 -13.03 10.13
C LYS A 125 2.54 -11.54 9.98
N THR A 126 1.88 -10.90 9.01
CA THR A 126 1.97 -9.45 8.76
C THR A 126 1.73 -8.61 10.02
N LYS A 127 0.77 -9.00 10.87
CA LYS A 127 0.49 -8.33 12.16
C LYS A 127 1.72 -8.24 13.06
N VAL A 128 2.50 -9.31 13.16
CA VAL A 128 3.72 -9.36 13.98
C VAL A 128 4.80 -8.42 13.42
N ILE A 129 4.84 -8.25 12.10
CA ILE A 129 5.79 -7.33 11.46
C ILE A 129 5.35 -5.88 11.63
N LEU A 130 4.05 -5.60 11.52
CA LEU A 130 3.48 -4.30 11.84
C LEU A 130 3.78 -3.90 13.30
N GLU A 131 3.70 -4.87 14.22
CA GLU A 131 4.06 -4.68 15.62
C GLU A 131 5.58 -4.45 15.80
N LYS A 132 6.43 -5.26 15.18
CA LYS A 132 7.89 -5.09 15.19
C LYS A 132 8.34 -3.76 14.59
N ALA A 133 7.72 -3.35 13.48
CA ALA A 133 8.01 -2.09 12.81
C ALA A 133 7.70 -0.90 13.73
N ALA A 134 6.60 -0.98 14.49
CA ALA A 134 6.31 0.01 15.54
C ALA A 134 7.34 -0.06 16.68
N GLN A 135 7.73 -1.24 17.16
CA GLN A 135 8.71 -1.41 18.23
C GLN A 135 10.12 -0.90 17.86
N ILE A 136 10.58 -1.11 16.62
CA ILE A 136 11.86 -0.57 16.11
C ILE A 136 11.83 0.97 16.20
N SER A 137 10.68 1.59 15.94
CA SER A 137 10.50 3.04 16.05
C SER A 137 10.33 3.54 17.49
N GLU A 138 9.99 2.65 18.43
CA GLU A 138 9.80 2.94 19.86
C GLU A 138 11.11 2.80 20.68
N ARG A 139 12.24 2.37 20.08
CA ARG A 139 13.56 2.28 20.73
C ARG A 139 14.11 3.63 21.24
N SER A 140 13.45 4.73 20.95
CA SER A 140 13.72 6.06 21.50
C SER A 140 12.76 6.41 22.64
N GLY A 141 12.89 5.70 23.77
CA GLY A 141 12.50 6.16 25.10
C GLY A 141 11.00 6.28 25.39
N ARG A 142 10.41 5.22 25.97
CA ARG A 142 9.41 5.23 27.07
C ARG A 142 8.82 3.82 27.23
N SER A 143 9.61 2.93 27.85
CA SER A 143 9.09 1.66 28.36
C SER A 143 8.03 1.96 29.43
N GLY A 144 6.81 1.44 29.28
CA GLY A 144 5.78 1.47 30.33
C GLY A 144 4.53 2.35 30.11
N GLN A 145 4.36 3.03 28.97
CA GLN A 145 3.12 3.79 28.72
C GLN A 145 1.99 2.89 28.21
N VAL A 146 0.77 3.12 28.71
CA VAL A 146 -0.44 2.46 28.19
C VAL A 146 -0.70 2.94 26.77
N MET A 147 -0.71 2.01 25.81
CA MET A 147 -1.07 2.25 24.42
C MET A 147 -2.57 2.02 24.25
N PHE A 148 -3.31 3.07 23.91
CA PHE A 148 -4.76 2.99 23.68
C PHE A 148 -5.10 2.53 22.27
N HIS A 149 -4.37 3.00 21.26
CA HIS A 149 -4.66 2.68 19.87
C HIS A 149 -3.45 2.78 18.95
N ARG A 150 -3.46 1.97 17.89
CA ARG A 150 -2.48 2.00 16.81
C ARG A 150 -3.19 1.86 15.47
N ALA A 151 -2.95 2.81 14.57
CA ALA A 151 -3.49 2.80 13.21
C ALA A 151 -2.38 2.95 12.17
N TYR A 152 -2.57 2.30 11.03
CA TYR A 152 -1.72 2.38 9.85
C TYR A 152 -2.56 2.99 8.73
N ILE A 153 -2.10 4.10 8.14
CA ILE A 153 -2.85 4.79 7.08
C ILE A 153 -1.91 5.14 5.93
N GLY A 154 -2.38 4.92 4.70
CA GLY A 154 -1.59 5.11 3.49
C GLY A 154 -0.42 4.14 3.44
N ASP A 155 -0.57 2.96 4.02
CA ASP A 155 0.43 1.93 4.05
C ASP A 155 0.40 1.04 2.80
N THR A 156 1.55 0.48 2.49
CA THR A 156 1.73 -0.54 1.46
C THR A 156 2.53 -1.67 2.07
N VAL A 157 1.94 -2.87 2.02
CA VAL A 157 2.60 -4.12 2.34
C VAL A 157 2.90 -4.85 1.04
N SER A 158 4.17 -5.19 0.83
CA SER A 158 4.59 -6.03 -0.27
C SER A 158 5.55 -7.12 0.18
N LEU A 159 5.62 -8.19 -0.60
CA LEU A 159 6.62 -9.23 -0.44
C LEU A 159 7.71 -9.03 -1.48
N ILE A 160 8.96 -9.02 -1.03
CA ILE A 160 10.13 -8.98 -1.89
C ILE A 160 10.92 -10.26 -1.63
N TYR A 161 11.13 -11.06 -2.65
CA TYR A 161 11.86 -12.31 -2.57
C TYR A 161 13.33 -12.08 -2.85
N LEU A 162 14.18 -12.57 -1.95
CA LEU A 162 15.62 -12.70 -2.17
C LEU A 162 15.87 -14.07 -2.84
N PRO A 163 16.40 -14.11 -4.07
CA PRO A 163 16.80 -15.35 -4.71
C PRO A 163 18.03 -15.92 -4.01
N LEU A 164 17.97 -17.20 -3.67
CA LEU A 164 19.05 -17.96 -3.06
C LEU A 164 19.41 -19.12 -3.97
N LEU A 165 20.70 -19.34 -4.15
CA LEU A 165 21.22 -20.48 -4.91
C LEU A 165 21.76 -21.52 -3.93
N ARG A 166 21.30 -22.77 -4.09
CA ARG A 166 21.90 -23.90 -3.40
C ARG A 166 22.94 -24.53 -4.33
N ASP A 167 24.19 -24.41 -3.94
CA ASP A 167 25.30 -25.10 -4.58
C ASP A 167 26.02 -26.00 -3.58
N ASN A 168 26.11 -27.28 -3.92
CA ASN A 168 26.57 -28.34 -3.02
C ASN A 168 25.86 -28.26 -1.65
N ASN A 169 26.63 -28.03 -0.60
CA ASN A 169 26.14 -27.86 0.75
C ASN A 169 26.26 -26.43 1.28
N CYS A 170 26.32 -25.45 0.39
CA CYS A 170 26.29 -24.04 0.74
C CYS A 170 25.05 -23.37 0.15
N LEU A 171 24.58 -22.33 0.84
CA LEU A 171 23.52 -21.46 0.36
C LEU A 171 24.10 -20.08 0.08
N PHE A 172 23.84 -19.56 -1.11
CA PHE A 172 24.35 -18.28 -1.58
C PHE A 172 23.21 -17.28 -1.80
N ASP A 173 23.50 -16.00 -1.57
CA ASP A 173 22.71 -14.89 -2.07
C ASP A 173 22.93 -14.77 -3.59
N ALA A 174 21.92 -15.10 -4.39
CA ALA A 174 22.05 -15.13 -5.85
C ALA A 174 22.06 -13.72 -6.50
N VAL A 175 21.89 -12.67 -5.70
CA VAL A 175 22.02 -11.28 -6.14
C VAL A 175 23.47 -10.83 -6.08
N THR A 176 24.15 -11.15 -4.97
CA THR A 176 25.52 -10.69 -4.68
C THR A 176 26.57 -11.77 -4.84
N ASP A 177 26.18 -13.02 -5.10
CA ASP A 177 27.05 -14.19 -5.16
C ASP A 177 27.85 -14.40 -3.87
N THR A 178 27.20 -14.15 -2.73
CA THR A 178 27.83 -14.23 -1.40
C THR A 178 27.33 -15.45 -0.65
N MET A 179 28.25 -16.25 -0.13
CA MET A 179 27.91 -17.40 0.72
C MET A 179 27.23 -16.91 2.01
N LEU A 180 26.03 -17.44 2.30
CA LEU A 180 25.26 -17.12 3.50
C LEU A 180 25.47 -18.15 4.60
N ILE A 181 25.36 -19.45 4.25
CA ILE A 181 25.46 -20.54 5.22
C ILE A 181 26.08 -21.79 4.61
N ASP A 182 26.85 -22.48 5.44
CA ASP A 182 27.31 -23.84 5.24
C ASP A 182 26.28 -24.79 5.90
N LEU A 183 25.59 -25.57 5.07
CA LEU A 183 24.51 -26.48 5.47
C LEU A 183 25.03 -27.73 6.20
N ASP A 184 26.32 -28.07 6.12
CA ASP A 184 26.90 -29.19 6.89
C ASP A 184 26.93 -28.87 8.39
N ARG A 185 27.06 -27.58 8.72
CA ARG A 185 27.12 -27.10 10.10
C ARG A 185 25.73 -26.91 10.71
N GLU A 186 24.68 -26.92 9.89
CA GLU A 186 23.32 -26.51 10.25
C GLU A 186 22.29 -27.52 9.69
N THR A 187 22.22 -28.68 10.34
CA THR A 187 21.48 -29.87 9.90
C THR A 187 19.95 -29.76 9.96
N SER A 188 19.38 -28.66 10.47
CA SER A 188 17.92 -28.53 10.72
C SER A 188 17.24 -27.31 10.07
N LEU A 189 17.78 -26.80 8.96
CA LEU A 189 17.19 -25.64 8.29
C LEU A 189 15.92 -26.01 7.48
N PRO A 190 14.81 -25.28 7.63
CA PRO A 190 13.57 -25.53 6.89
C PRO A 190 13.66 -24.98 5.46
N LEU A 191 14.50 -25.58 4.62
CA LEU A 191 14.68 -25.21 3.20
C LEU A 191 13.57 -25.73 2.28
N GLN A 192 12.44 -26.20 2.84
CA GLN A 192 11.31 -26.66 2.06
C GLN A 192 10.52 -25.48 1.48
N GLY A 193 10.73 -25.22 0.19
CA GLY A 193 9.92 -24.28 -0.58
C GLY A 193 8.71 -24.94 -1.27
N LYS A 194 7.71 -24.14 -1.61
CA LYS A 194 6.58 -24.53 -2.47
C LYS A 194 6.79 -23.95 -3.88
N PRO A 195 6.26 -24.59 -4.94
CA PRO A 195 6.27 -23.98 -6.27
C PRO A 195 5.46 -22.67 -6.28
N PHE A 196 5.58 -21.92 -7.36
CA PHE A 196 4.78 -20.72 -7.61
C PHE A 196 3.28 -21.01 -7.43
N ASN A 197 2.57 -20.08 -6.79
CA ASN A 197 1.11 -20.14 -6.69
C ASN A 197 0.50 -19.17 -7.71
N PRO A 198 -0.34 -19.63 -8.65
CA PRO A 198 -1.01 -18.78 -9.63
C PRO A 198 -1.78 -17.59 -9.05
N ARG A 199 -2.25 -17.69 -7.80
CA ARG A 199 -2.91 -16.57 -7.10
C ARG A 199 -1.98 -15.37 -6.84
N TRP A 200 -0.67 -15.57 -6.93
CA TRP A 200 0.34 -14.50 -6.80
C TRP A 200 0.56 -13.72 -8.09
N GLN A 201 0.10 -14.26 -9.23
CA GLN A 201 0.15 -13.57 -10.52
C GLN A 201 -0.66 -12.28 -10.43
N VAL A 202 -0.12 -11.21 -11.00
CA VAL A 202 -0.87 -9.97 -11.19
C VAL A 202 -1.78 -10.13 -12.40
N ASN A 203 -3.05 -9.81 -12.19
CA ASN A 203 -4.05 -9.75 -13.24
C ASN A 203 -4.20 -8.32 -13.74
N PHE A 204 -4.60 -8.20 -15.01
CA PHE A 204 -4.82 -6.90 -15.65
C PHE A 204 -6.32 -6.70 -15.87
N LEU A 205 -6.83 -5.56 -15.40
CA LEU A 205 -8.20 -5.14 -15.67
C LEU A 205 -8.17 -3.94 -16.63
N PRO A 206 -8.79 -4.04 -17.82
CA PRO A 206 -8.90 -2.91 -18.73
C PRO A 206 -9.61 -1.72 -18.09
N THR A 207 -9.14 -0.52 -18.37
CA THR A 207 -9.67 0.74 -17.82
C THR A 207 -10.84 1.27 -18.64
N LEU A 208 -11.88 0.45 -18.84
CA LEU A 208 -13.07 0.84 -19.59
C LEU A 208 -14.23 1.10 -18.63
N CYS A 209 -14.95 2.19 -18.87
CA CYS A 209 -16.10 2.59 -18.06
C CYS A 209 -17.25 1.60 -18.24
N PRO A 210 -17.72 0.93 -17.17
CA PRO A 210 -18.85 0.00 -17.27
C PRO A 210 -20.17 0.66 -17.69
N ARG A 211 -20.27 2.00 -17.63
CA ARG A 211 -21.49 2.75 -18.02
C ARG A 211 -21.53 3.12 -19.50
N CYS A 212 -20.43 3.64 -20.05
CA CYS A 212 -20.43 4.21 -21.41
C CYS A 212 -19.38 3.60 -22.34
N GLY A 213 -18.54 2.68 -21.85
CA GLY A 213 -17.46 2.06 -22.63
C GLY A 213 -16.24 2.94 -22.91
N GLY A 214 -16.28 4.23 -22.53
CA GLY A 214 -15.14 5.14 -22.67
C GLY A 214 -14.01 4.85 -21.69
N ASP A 215 -12.85 5.45 -21.91
CA ASP A 215 -11.69 5.27 -21.05
C ASP A 215 -11.91 5.83 -19.64
N LEU A 216 -11.33 5.11 -18.67
CA LEU A 216 -11.21 5.54 -17.29
C LEU A 216 -9.83 6.12 -17.04
N ASP A 217 -9.79 7.26 -16.35
CA ASP A 217 -8.59 8.03 -16.11
C ASP A 217 -8.17 8.06 -14.64
N GLY A 218 -6.85 8.17 -14.43
CA GLY A 218 -6.22 8.16 -13.13
C GLY A 218 -4.69 8.08 -13.21
N GLU A 219 -4.07 8.31 -12.06
CA GLU A 219 -2.61 8.24 -11.87
C GLU A 219 -2.13 6.86 -11.43
N GLY A 220 -0.82 6.65 -11.48
CA GLY A 220 -0.20 5.36 -11.21
C GLY A 220 -0.62 4.72 -9.87
N ASP A 221 -0.79 5.48 -8.80
CA ASP A 221 -1.17 5.00 -7.47
C ASP A 221 -2.63 5.29 -7.08
N CYS A 222 -3.49 5.62 -8.06
CA CYS A 222 -4.90 5.85 -7.81
C CYS A 222 -5.63 4.57 -7.35
N LEU A 223 -6.66 4.76 -6.52
CA LEU A 223 -7.61 3.70 -6.11
C LEU A 223 -8.99 3.88 -6.75
N VAL A 224 -9.24 5.08 -7.25
CA VAL A 224 -10.50 5.49 -7.87
C VAL A 224 -10.15 6.10 -9.22
N LEU A 225 -10.88 5.64 -10.22
CA LEU A 225 -10.83 6.12 -11.58
C LEU A 225 -12.00 7.01 -11.89
N THR A 226 -11.83 7.98 -12.78
CA THR A 226 -12.90 8.84 -13.26
C THR A 226 -13.15 8.63 -14.76
N CYS A 227 -14.38 8.85 -15.21
CA CYS A 227 -14.73 8.81 -16.63
C CYS A 227 -15.13 10.20 -17.10
N GLY A 228 -14.32 10.80 -17.98
CA GLY A 228 -14.62 12.11 -18.58
C GLY A 228 -15.86 12.14 -19.47
N ASN A 229 -16.30 11.00 -19.99
CA ASN A 229 -17.46 10.94 -20.90
C ASN A 229 -18.81 10.90 -20.16
N CYS A 230 -18.83 10.48 -18.89
CA CYS A 230 -20.09 10.33 -18.18
C CYS A 230 -20.06 10.63 -16.68
N ASP A 231 -19.00 11.30 -16.23
CA ASP A 231 -18.85 11.85 -14.88
C ASP A 231 -18.95 10.81 -13.75
N THR A 232 -18.66 9.56 -14.07
CA THR A 232 -18.68 8.47 -13.09
C THR A 232 -17.31 8.24 -12.49
N ALA A 233 -17.27 7.95 -11.19
CA ALA A 233 -16.08 7.45 -10.51
C ALA A 233 -16.23 5.96 -10.17
N TRP A 234 -15.15 5.20 -10.25
CA TRP A 234 -15.12 3.75 -10.05
C TRP A 234 -13.96 3.37 -9.13
N GLU A 235 -14.29 2.77 -7.99
CA GLU A 235 -13.32 2.11 -7.11
C GLU A 235 -13.03 0.70 -7.62
N ILE A 236 -11.83 0.22 -7.35
CA ILE A 236 -11.45 -1.14 -7.65
C ILE A 236 -11.63 -2.01 -6.41
N GLY A 237 -12.58 -2.94 -6.49
CA GLY A 237 -12.77 -3.99 -5.50
C GLY A 237 -12.11 -5.31 -5.92
N ASN A 238 -12.24 -6.32 -5.06
CA ASN A 238 -11.77 -7.67 -5.38
C ASN A 238 -12.55 -8.29 -6.56
N ASP A 239 -13.80 -7.87 -6.76
CA ASP A 239 -14.71 -8.40 -7.78
C ASP A 239 -14.83 -7.48 -9.01
N GLY A 240 -13.90 -6.52 -9.16
CA GLY A 240 -13.85 -5.58 -10.28
C GLY A 240 -14.24 -4.15 -9.91
N LEU A 241 -14.72 -3.38 -10.90
CA LEU A 241 -15.04 -1.96 -10.75
C LEU A 241 -16.39 -1.75 -10.04
N ARG A 242 -16.37 -1.00 -8.94
CA ARG A 242 -17.54 -0.60 -8.16
C ARG A 242 -17.76 0.89 -8.29
N ARG A 243 -18.96 1.28 -8.71
CA ARG A 243 -19.30 2.69 -8.84
C ARG A 243 -19.25 3.39 -7.48
N LEU A 244 -18.60 4.55 -7.43
CA LEU A 244 -18.60 5.45 -6.29
C LEU A 244 -19.47 6.67 -6.57
N GLN A 245 -20.12 7.14 -5.51
CA GLN A 245 -20.64 8.51 -5.46
C GLN A 245 -19.49 9.44 -5.09
N TRP A 246 -19.38 10.54 -5.81
CA TRP A 246 -18.35 11.54 -5.58
C TRP A 246 -18.93 12.93 -5.84
N GLN A 247 -18.28 13.92 -5.24
CA GLN A 247 -18.69 15.31 -5.26
C GLN A 247 -17.47 16.18 -5.51
N ILE A 248 -17.69 17.37 -6.06
CA ILE A 248 -16.64 18.35 -6.32
C ILE A 248 -16.99 19.67 -5.65
N LEU A 249 -15.98 20.33 -5.09
CA LEU A 249 -16.11 21.73 -4.69
C LEU A 249 -15.51 22.55 -5.84
N PRO A 250 -16.31 23.37 -6.56
CA PRO A 250 -15.79 24.15 -7.66
C PRO A 250 -14.69 25.11 -7.18
N GLY A 251 -13.69 25.31 -8.03
CA GLY A 251 -12.62 26.29 -7.78
C GLY A 251 -12.83 27.52 -8.64
N ASP A 252 -12.42 28.68 -8.13
CA ASP A 252 -12.60 29.97 -8.82
C ASP A 252 -11.51 30.30 -9.87
N GLY A 253 -10.63 29.35 -10.19
CA GLY A 253 -9.47 29.57 -11.07
C GLY A 253 -9.54 28.82 -12.38
N ASP A 254 -8.86 29.32 -13.42
CA ASP A 254 -8.84 28.74 -14.77
C ASP A 254 -8.28 27.32 -14.84
N HIS A 255 -7.40 26.96 -13.90
CA HIS A 255 -6.75 25.64 -13.82
C HIS A 255 -6.78 25.15 -12.36
N PRO A 256 -7.94 24.70 -11.87
CA PRO A 256 -8.08 24.30 -10.48
C PRO A 256 -7.29 23.00 -10.22
N LEU A 257 -6.43 23.03 -9.20
CA LEU A 257 -5.82 21.81 -8.67
C LEU A 257 -6.77 21.18 -7.64
N TYR A 258 -7.39 20.06 -8.00
CA TYR A 258 -8.27 19.35 -7.08
C TYR A 258 -7.50 18.43 -6.13
N LEU A 259 -7.87 18.48 -4.86
CA LEU A 259 -7.37 17.57 -3.83
C LEU A 259 -8.50 16.62 -3.41
N ALA A 260 -8.26 15.32 -3.53
CA ALA A 260 -9.25 14.32 -3.21
C ALA A 260 -9.38 14.10 -1.69
N PHE A 261 -10.62 13.95 -1.21
CA PHE A 261 -10.93 13.62 0.18
C PHE A 261 -11.94 12.50 0.27
N TRP A 262 -11.72 11.57 1.20
CA TRP A 262 -12.73 10.65 1.66
C TRP A 262 -13.66 11.35 2.65
N LYS A 263 -14.97 11.25 2.42
CA LYS A 263 -16.01 11.67 3.36
C LYS A 263 -16.61 10.41 4.00
N ILE A 264 -16.36 10.22 5.29
CA ILE A 264 -16.86 9.06 6.04
C ILE A 264 -17.90 9.54 7.05
N SER A 265 -19.17 9.31 6.75
CA SER A 265 -20.28 9.60 7.68
C SER A 265 -20.45 8.45 8.65
N THR A 266 -20.48 8.75 9.95
CA THR A 266 -20.55 7.73 11.00
C THR A 266 -21.22 8.26 12.26
N ARG A 267 -21.72 7.33 13.08
CA ARG A 267 -22.18 7.60 14.45
C ARG A 267 -21.21 6.95 15.42
N ILE A 268 -20.96 7.61 16.55
CA ILE A 268 -20.06 7.11 17.59
C ILE A 268 -20.85 7.02 18.90
N PRO A 269 -21.65 5.96 19.10
CA PRO A 269 -22.52 5.82 20.28
C PRO A 269 -21.75 5.87 21.61
N ALA A 270 -20.55 5.29 21.65
CA ALA A 270 -19.69 5.29 22.84
C ALA A 270 -19.28 6.70 23.32
N MET A 271 -19.43 7.72 22.47
CA MET A 271 -19.16 9.12 22.80
C MET A 271 -20.41 10.00 22.72
N GLU A 272 -21.59 9.40 22.46
CA GLU A 272 -22.83 10.13 22.20
C GLU A 272 -22.67 11.16 21.07
N ILE A 273 -22.00 10.77 19.97
CA ILE A 273 -21.83 11.63 18.78
C ILE A 273 -22.64 11.04 17.64
N GLU A 274 -23.76 11.67 17.32
CA GLU A 274 -24.61 11.29 16.17
C GLU A 274 -24.58 12.36 15.07
N SER A 275 -24.53 13.62 15.47
CA SER A 275 -24.56 14.79 14.61
C SER A 275 -23.23 15.55 14.61
N PHE A 276 -23.09 16.46 13.65
CA PHE A 276 -21.95 17.39 13.63
C PHE A 276 -21.95 18.32 14.85
N ALA A 277 -23.12 18.73 15.35
CA ALA A 277 -23.22 19.52 16.58
C ALA A 277 -22.67 18.76 17.80
N ASP A 278 -23.00 17.47 17.95
CA ASP A 278 -22.51 16.64 19.05
C ASP A 278 -20.98 16.55 19.04
N PHE A 279 -20.40 16.36 17.85
CA PHE A 279 -18.94 16.33 17.69
C PHE A 279 -18.28 17.63 18.15
N ILE A 280 -18.82 18.79 17.73
CA ILE A 280 -18.29 20.10 18.13
C ILE A 280 -18.36 20.31 19.64
N ASN A 281 -19.48 19.95 20.27
CA ASN A 281 -19.68 20.06 21.71
C ASN A 281 -18.78 19.10 22.49
N LYS A 282 -18.80 17.80 22.17
CA LYS A 282 -18.06 16.75 22.88
C LYS A 282 -16.54 16.91 22.77
N THR A 283 -16.06 17.51 21.67
CA THR A 283 -14.63 17.79 21.47
C THR A 283 -14.22 19.21 21.89
N ASN A 284 -15.15 19.98 22.47
CA ASN A 284 -14.93 21.35 22.96
C ASN A 284 -14.25 22.26 21.92
N GLN A 285 -14.74 22.26 20.68
CA GLN A 285 -14.19 23.15 19.65
C GLN A 285 -14.60 24.60 19.93
N PRO A 286 -13.76 25.59 19.57
CA PRO A 286 -14.02 27.01 19.82
C PRO A 286 -15.03 27.60 18.81
N VAL A 287 -16.17 26.94 18.63
CA VAL A 287 -17.23 27.34 17.68
C VAL A 287 -18.59 26.94 18.27
N VAL A 288 -19.58 27.83 18.17
CA VAL A 288 -20.94 27.55 18.65
C VAL A 288 -21.73 26.78 17.58
N PRO A 289 -22.32 25.61 17.90
CA PRO A 289 -23.15 24.87 16.96
C PRO A 289 -24.37 25.66 16.49
N ARG A 290 -24.64 25.63 15.18
CA ARG A 290 -25.88 26.20 14.60
C ARG A 290 -27.03 25.20 14.65
N PRO A 291 -28.30 25.63 14.64
CA PRO A 291 -29.45 24.71 14.66
C PRO A 291 -29.36 23.61 13.60
N GLN A 292 -29.03 23.98 12.36
CA GLN A 292 -28.86 23.07 11.22
C GLN A 292 -27.79 21.98 11.42
N TRP A 293 -26.86 22.16 12.36
CA TRP A 293 -25.79 21.18 12.60
C TRP A 293 -26.25 19.97 13.41
N HIS A 294 -27.38 20.07 14.11
CA HIS A 294 -27.97 18.95 14.86
C HIS A 294 -28.60 17.90 13.93
N GLU A 295 -29.13 18.33 12.79
CA GLU A 295 -29.71 17.44 11.77
C GLU A 295 -28.66 16.90 10.80
N ARG A 296 -27.46 17.51 10.78
CA ARG A 296 -26.37 17.10 9.90
C ARG A 296 -25.60 15.91 10.48
N PRO A 297 -25.51 14.77 9.76
CA PRO A 297 -24.73 13.62 10.22
C PRO A 297 -23.25 13.96 10.42
N MET A 298 -22.64 13.44 11.49
CA MET A 298 -21.20 13.58 11.68
C MET A 298 -20.44 12.89 10.53
N SER A 299 -19.51 13.63 9.94
CA SER A 299 -18.65 13.12 8.86
C SER A 299 -17.18 13.48 9.09
N PHE A 300 -16.28 12.53 8.90
CA PHE A 300 -14.84 12.76 8.86
C PHE A 300 -14.39 13.00 7.42
N TRP A 301 -13.56 14.02 7.23
CA TRP A 301 -12.95 14.34 5.96
C TRP A 301 -11.46 14.02 6.03
N ILE A 302 -11.03 13.06 5.22
CA ILE A 302 -9.69 12.47 5.28
C ILE A 302 -9.02 12.65 3.92
N PRO A 303 -7.80 13.22 3.85
CA PRO A 303 -7.05 13.31 2.59
C PRO A 303 -6.93 11.94 1.90
N ALA A 304 -7.31 11.87 0.62
CA ALA A 304 -7.20 10.66 -0.21
C ALA A 304 -5.88 10.63 -1.01
N PHE A 305 -4.87 11.35 -0.55
CA PHE A 305 -3.56 11.49 -1.18
C PHE A 305 -2.45 11.44 -0.12
N LYS A 306 -1.22 11.12 -0.55
CA LYS A 306 -0.09 10.92 0.34
C LYS A 306 0.36 12.24 0.98
N LEU A 307 0.35 12.28 2.31
CA LEU A 307 0.85 13.39 3.12
C LEU A 307 1.78 12.90 4.23
N ARG A 308 2.69 13.78 4.67
CA ARG A 308 3.43 13.55 5.92
C ARG A 308 2.44 13.47 7.08
N PRO A 309 2.62 12.57 8.05
CA PRO A 309 1.55 12.17 8.98
C PRO A 309 1.04 13.32 9.87
N LYS A 310 1.92 14.23 10.29
CA LYS A 310 1.51 15.45 11.03
C LYS A 310 0.60 16.36 10.19
N ILE A 311 0.92 16.52 8.90
CA ILE A 311 0.15 17.34 7.97
C ILE A 311 -1.19 16.64 7.67
N PHE A 312 -1.16 15.33 7.44
CA PHE A 312 -2.35 14.51 7.23
C PHE A 312 -3.39 14.73 8.34
N LEU A 313 -2.98 14.57 9.61
CA LEU A 313 -3.87 14.78 10.76
C LEU A 313 -4.37 16.21 10.87
N ARG A 314 -3.48 17.19 10.63
CA ARG A 314 -3.84 18.61 10.69
C ARG A 314 -4.91 18.93 9.64
N VAL A 315 -4.70 18.51 8.40
CA VAL A 315 -5.65 18.73 7.30
C VAL A 315 -6.96 18.00 7.57
N ALA A 316 -6.91 16.72 7.93
CA ALA A 316 -8.12 15.94 8.26
C ALA A 316 -8.94 16.62 9.37
N ARG A 317 -8.28 17.08 10.45
CA ARG A 317 -8.91 17.83 11.53
C ARG A 317 -9.53 19.14 11.05
N GLN A 318 -8.78 19.95 10.31
CA GLN A 318 -9.24 21.26 9.84
C GLN A 318 -10.45 21.15 8.92
N VAL A 319 -10.42 20.22 7.95
CA VAL A 319 -11.54 20.02 7.02
C VAL A 319 -12.74 19.41 7.75
N THR A 320 -12.52 18.48 8.69
CA THR A 320 -13.60 17.90 9.49
C THR A 320 -14.30 18.93 10.37
N ILE A 321 -13.57 19.81 11.06
CA ILE A 321 -14.15 20.90 11.85
C ILE A 321 -14.77 21.97 10.95
N GLY A 322 -14.15 22.23 9.79
CA GLY A 322 -14.60 23.21 8.80
C GLY A 322 -15.70 22.72 7.87
N GLN A 323 -16.20 21.49 8.02
CA GLN A 323 -17.06 20.85 7.03
C GLN A 323 -18.37 21.59 6.74
N TRP A 324 -18.81 22.45 7.67
CA TRP A 324 -19.99 23.31 7.51
C TRP A 324 -19.81 24.41 6.46
N ARG A 325 -18.57 24.68 6.03
CA ARG A 325 -18.23 25.61 4.95
C ARG A 325 -18.18 24.94 3.58
N LEU A 326 -18.29 23.61 3.54
CA LEU A 326 -18.24 22.84 2.31
C LEU A 326 -19.66 22.70 1.76
N ASP A 327 -19.86 23.20 0.55
CA ASP A 327 -21.08 23.02 -0.24
C ASP A 327 -20.72 22.37 -1.59
N PRO A 328 -20.44 21.06 -1.60
CA PRO A 328 -19.94 20.39 -2.80
C PRO A 328 -21.10 19.97 -3.71
N GLU A 329 -20.89 20.12 -5.01
CA GLU A 329 -21.83 19.77 -6.06
C GLU A 329 -21.62 18.32 -6.54
N LYS A 330 -22.48 17.85 -7.45
CA LYS A 330 -22.26 16.54 -8.08
C LYS A 330 -20.97 16.56 -8.89
N GLY A 331 -20.16 15.52 -8.71
CA GLY A 331 -18.89 15.39 -9.43
C GLY A 331 -19.11 15.34 -10.94
N HIS A 332 -18.27 16.09 -11.65
CA HIS A 332 -18.12 16.13 -13.10
C HIS A 332 -16.63 16.32 -13.41
N VAL A 333 -16.15 15.65 -14.46
CA VAL A 333 -14.71 15.56 -14.79
C VAL A 333 -14.30 16.63 -15.78
#